data_AF-A0A954INN1-F1
#
_entry.id   AF-A0A954INN1-F1
#
_cell.length_a   1.000
_cell.length_b   1.000
_cell.length_c   1.000
_cell.angle_alpha   90.00
_cell.angle_beta   90.00
_cell.angle_gamma   90.00
#
_symmetry.space_group_name_H-M   'P 1'
#
loop_
_entity.id
_entity.type
_entity.pdbx_description
1 polymer ?
#
loop_
_entity_poly.entity_id
_entity_poly.type
_entity_poly.pdbx_seq_one_letter_code
_entity_poly.pdbx_strand_id
1 'polypeptide(L)'
;GERRAFQNVVVEVEGTESVQFTPLADRDFSGVSREAVTQLLAESGLWTSFRTRPYSKVPSVGTVPRAIFVQAIDTNPLAVDPRLVIHERERDFQFGLQALSKLTDGKVYVCRRPGTPLTGEISPGVQVAEFEGPHPAGLPGTHIHFLSPVGPGKVVWHLNYQDVLAIGHLVVTGQVKAERVISVAGPGVTNPQVIRTVAGACIRELTDGQINPGPHRIISGSVLSGRVICDVHHYLGRFHLQVSAIADGAPREFLGWMAPGGNRYSIKNVFLSALSRGSKRFAFSTSTGGSKRAMVPIGTYESVMPLDILPTFLLRALITGDTDRAQQLGCLELDEEDLALCTFVCPGKYEYGPILRDRLTLIEKEG
;
A
#
# COMPACT_ATOMS: atom_id res chain seq x y z
N GLY A 1 -7.36 -11.06 -24.42
CA GLY A 1 -6.42 -9.93 -24.31
C GLY A 1 -5.03 -10.35 -24.76
N GLU A 2 -4.09 -9.40 -24.85
CA GLU A 2 -2.67 -9.66 -25.18
C GLU A 2 -2.18 -10.88 -24.40
N ARG A 3 -1.94 -11.99 -25.11
CA ARG A 3 -1.42 -13.27 -24.59
C ARG A 3 -2.29 -14.01 -23.56
N ARG A 4 -3.62 -13.87 -23.60
CA ARG A 4 -4.55 -14.57 -22.67
C ARG A 4 -4.26 -14.32 -21.19
N ALA A 5 -3.67 -13.16 -20.85
CA ALA A 5 -3.44 -12.78 -19.47
C ALA A 5 -4.78 -12.76 -18.70
N PHE A 6 -4.78 -13.36 -17.50
CA PHE A 6 -5.91 -13.31 -16.59
C PHE A 6 -6.09 -11.87 -16.08
N GLN A 7 -7.28 -11.28 -16.29
CA GLN A 7 -7.55 -9.89 -15.91
C GLN A 7 -8.38 -9.82 -14.64
N ASN A 8 -9.47 -10.59 -14.57
CA ASN A 8 -10.33 -10.71 -13.40
C ASN A 8 -11.15 -12.02 -13.48
N VAL A 9 -11.73 -12.40 -12.34
CA VAL A 9 -12.90 -13.29 -12.25
C VAL A 9 -13.91 -12.53 -11.42
N VAL A 10 -15.13 -12.42 -11.96
CA VAL A 10 -16.24 -11.73 -11.32
C VAL A 10 -17.16 -12.79 -10.74
N VAL A 11 -17.48 -12.64 -9.46
CA VAL A 11 -18.40 -13.52 -8.74
C VAL A 11 -19.62 -12.67 -8.38
N GLU A 12 -20.77 -13.06 -8.90
CA GLU A 12 -22.05 -12.49 -8.48
C GLU A 12 -22.38 -13.00 -7.08
N VAL A 13 -22.71 -12.09 -6.17
CA VAL A 13 -22.93 -12.43 -4.76
C VAL A 13 -24.36 -12.94 -4.58
N GLU A 14 -24.50 -14.21 -4.25
CA GLU A 14 -25.77 -14.84 -3.88
C GLU A 14 -25.58 -15.67 -2.61
N GLY A 15 -26.48 -15.49 -1.64
CA GLY A 15 -26.44 -16.20 -0.36
C GLY A 15 -25.28 -15.80 0.57
N THR A 16 -25.05 -16.63 1.58
CA THR A 16 -24.00 -16.43 2.61
C THR A 16 -23.23 -17.71 2.89
N GLU A 17 -23.23 -18.64 1.95
CA GLU A 17 -22.51 -19.91 2.08
C GLU A 17 -21.00 -19.66 2.12
N SER A 18 -20.30 -20.38 3.00
CA SER A 18 -18.85 -20.30 3.09
C SER A 18 -18.26 -21.68 3.34
N VAL A 19 -17.08 -21.92 2.79
CA VAL A 19 -16.31 -23.13 3.08
C VAL A 19 -15.86 -23.06 4.53
N GLN A 20 -16.20 -24.10 5.30
CA GLN A 20 -15.77 -24.25 6.68
C GLN A 20 -14.44 -25.00 6.72
N PHE A 21 -13.41 -24.34 7.26
CA PHE A 21 -12.11 -24.93 7.56
C PHE A 21 -12.07 -25.40 9.01
N THR A 22 -11.10 -26.26 9.32
CA THR A 22 -10.82 -26.67 10.71
C THR A 22 -10.19 -25.48 11.45
N PRO A 23 -10.85 -24.94 12.50
CA PRO A 23 -10.25 -23.90 13.33
C PRO A 23 -8.97 -24.42 14.00
N LEU A 24 -7.94 -23.57 14.09
CA LEU A 24 -6.69 -23.93 14.76
C LEU A 24 -6.71 -23.62 16.25
N ALA A 25 -7.62 -22.76 16.71
CA ALA A 25 -7.74 -22.44 18.12
C ALA A 25 -9.16 -22.08 18.53
N ASP A 26 -9.71 -22.84 19.48
CA ASP A 26 -10.84 -22.37 20.28
C ASP A 26 -10.36 -21.47 21.45
N ARG A 27 -9.16 -21.74 22.02
CA ARG A 27 -8.60 -21.01 23.18
C ARG A 27 -7.06 -20.91 23.30
N ASP A 28 -6.27 -21.87 22.79
CA ASP A 28 -4.80 -21.85 22.92
C ASP A 28 -4.08 -22.10 21.58
N PHE A 29 -3.06 -21.29 21.29
CA PHE A 29 -2.25 -21.31 20.08
C PHE A 29 -0.85 -21.91 20.31
N SER A 30 -0.51 -22.29 21.54
CA SER A 30 0.82 -22.75 21.94
C SER A 30 1.29 -23.99 21.13
N GLY A 31 0.41 -24.97 20.94
CA GLY A 31 0.67 -26.23 20.23
C GLY A 31 0.50 -26.18 18.70
N VAL A 32 0.07 -25.05 18.12
CA VAL A 32 -0.14 -24.93 16.68
C VAL A 32 1.20 -24.91 15.95
N SER A 33 1.37 -25.79 14.96
CA SER A 33 2.58 -25.89 14.13
C SER A 33 2.57 -24.88 12.97
N ARG A 34 3.76 -24.58 12.43
CA ARG A 34 3.91 -23.74 11.23
C ARG A 34 3.17 -24.33 10.05
N GLU A 35 3.23 -25.65 9.89
CA GLU A 35 2.64 -26.41 8.80
C GLU A 35 1.12 -26.27 8.82
N ALA A 36 0.50 -26.36 10.01
CA ALA A 36 -0.95 -26.20 10.17
C ALA A 36 -1.41 -24.79 9.78
N VAL A 37 -0.70 -23.73 10.22
CA VAL A 37 -1.02 -22.35 9.81
C VAL A 37 -0.82 -22.17 8.30
N THR A 38 0.29 -22.69 7.77
CA THR A 38 0.62 -22.59 6.34
C THR A 38 -0.46 -23.25 5.47
N GLN A 39 -0.88 -24.46 5.83
CA GLN A 39 -1.91 -25.21 5.11
C GLN A 39 -3.25 -24.47 5.16
N LEU A 40 -3.69 -24.04 6.35
CA LEU A 40 -4.96 -23.31 6.50
C LEU A 40 -4.98 -22.03 5.66
N LEU A 41 -3.88 -21.26 5.67
CA LEU A 41 -3.79 -20.02 4.87
C LEU A 41 -3.72 -20.29 3.37
N ALA A 42 -3.05 -21.37 2.95
CA ALA A 42 -2.97 -21.74 1.54
C ALA A 42 -4.34 -22.20 1.00
N GLU A 43 -5.02 -23.11 1.72
CA GLU A 43 -6.31 -23.67 1.32
C GLU A 43 -7.44 -22.63 1.36
N SER A 44 -7.42 -21.70 2.32
CA SER A 44 -8.37 -20.59 2.39
C SER A 44 -8.11 -19.46 1.38
N GLY A 45 -6.96 -19.47 0.71
CA GLY A 45 -6.51 -18.40 -0.18
C GLY A 45 -5.96 -17.15 0.53
N LEU A 46 -5.99 -17.09 1.87
CA LEU A 46 -5.43 -15.96 2.64
C LEU A 46 -3.90 -15.89 2.61
N TRP A 47 -3.20 -16.91 2.12
CA TRP A 47 -1.76 -16.86 1.84
C TRP A 47 -1.39 -15.72 0.88
N THR A 48 -2.31 -15.36 -0.02
CA THR A 48 -2.16 -14.22 -0.94
C THR A 48 -2.15 -12.84 -0.27
N SER A 49 -2.41 -12.77 1.04
CA SER A 49 -2.27 -11.54 1.83
C SER A 49 -0.82 -11.08 1.95
N PHE A 50 0.13 -12.02 1.89
CA PHE A 50 1.54 -11.73 2.03
C PHE A 50 2.15 -11.24 0.72
N ARG A 51 3.02 -10.25 0.85
CA ARG A 51 3.96 -9.85 -0.20
C ARG A 51 5.38 -9.98 0.32
N THR A 52 6.28 -10.47 -0.52
CA THR A 52 7.71 -10.52 -0.23
C THR A 52 8.35 -9.16 -0.46
N ARG A 53 9.43 -8.86 0.25
CA ARG A 53 10.44 -7.89 -0.19
C ARG A 53 11.71 -8.68 -0.47
N PRO A 54 12.35 -8.51 -1.64
CA PRO A 54 12.33 -7.33 -2.52
C PRO A 54 11.25 -7.27 -3.62
N TYR A 55 10.66 -8.39 -4.05
CA TYR A 55 9.92 -8.45 -5.33
C TYR A 55 8.40 -8.24 -5.26
N SER A 56 7.82 -8.12 -4.07
CA SER A 56 6.36 -7.95 -3.85
C SER A 56 5.49 -9.02 -4.51
N LYS A 57 6.01 -10.24 -4.53
CA LYS A 57 5.29 -11.43 -4.95
C LYS A 57 4.63 -12.10 -3.75
N VAL A 58 3.60 -12.89 -4.00
CA VAL A 58 3.12 -13.85 -3.01
C VAL A 58 4.26 -14.84 -2.71
N PRO A 59 4.61 -15.07 -1.44
CA PRO A 59 5.66 -16.03 -1.12
C PRO A 59 5.29 -17.43 -1.57
N SER A 60 6.27 -18.21 -2.02
CA SER A 60 6.05 -19.63 -2.29
C SER A 60 5.69 -20.35 -0.99
N VAL A 61 4.65 -21.19 -1.03
CA VAL A 61 4.25 -22.01 0.12
C VAL A 61 5.43 -22.88 0.57
N GLY A 62 5.68 -22.92 1.88
CA GLY A 62 6.82 -23.64 2.47
C GLY A 62 8.10 -22.80 2.60
N THR A 63 8.16 -21.59 2.04
CA THR A 63 9.27 -20.67 2.33
C THR A 63 9.08 -19.98 3.68
N VAL A 64 10.19 -19.55 4.29
CA VAL A 64 10.20 -18.93 5.62
C VAL A 64 10.84 -17.54 5.52
N PRO A 65 10.17 -16.46 5.95
CA PRO A 65 10.75 -15.14 5.93
C PRO A 65 11.67 -14.92 7.13
N ARG A 66 12.64 -14.02 6.98
CA ARG A 66 13.47 -13.55 8.09
C ARG A 66 12.66 -12.76 9.13
N ALA A 67 11.66 -12.03 8.68
CA ALA A 67 10.76 -11.24 9.51
C ALA A 67 9.44 -11.00 8.77
N ILE A 68 8.38 -10.71 9.52
CA ILE A 68 7.05 -10.36 8.98
C ILE A 68 6.70 -8.96 9.46
N PHE A 69 6.25 -8.10 8.56
CA PHE A 69 5.88 -6.71 8.85
C PHE A 69 4.36 -6.52 8.71
N VAL A 70 3.72 -6.17 9.82
CA VAL A 70 2.30 -5.82 9.88
C VAL A 70 2.15 -4.31 9.82
N GLN A 71 1.53 -3.83 8.75
CA GLN A 71 1.23 -2.42 8.57
C GLN A 71 -0.04 -2.05 9.34
N ALA A 72 0.13 -1.58 10.58
CA ALA A 72 -0.91 -1.02 11.45
C ALA A 72 -0.83 0.52 11.54
N ILE A 73 -0.28 1.14 10.49
CA ILE A 73 -0.25 2.57 10.22
C ILE A 73 -0.51 2.76 8.74
N ASP A 74 -1.28 3.80 8.39
CA ASP A 74 -1.41 4.25 7.01
C ASP A 74 -1.21 5.77 6.97
N THR A 75 -0.28 6.22 6.13
CA THR A 75 0.03 7.63 5.90
C THR A 75 -0.35 8.09 4.50
N ASN A 76 -0.96 7.22 3.68
CA ASN A 76 -1.53 7.65 2.41
C ASN A 76 -2.57 8.74 2.66
N PRO A 77 -2.65 9.76 1.78
CA PRO A 77 -3.71 10.76 1.87
C PRO A 77 -5.08 10.08 1.82
N LEU A 78 -5.98 10.50 2.71
CA LEU A 78 -7.37 10.04 2.81
C LEU A 78 -7.53 8.58 3.27
N ALA A 79 -6.49 7.92 3.77
CA ALA A 79 -6.60 6.58 4.33
C ALA A 79 -7.41 6.54 5.63
N VAL A 80 -8.00 5.37 5.92
CA VAL A 80 -8.64 5.09 7.22
C VAL A 80 -7.56 4.98 8.28
N ASP A 81 -7.79 5.56 9.47
CA ASP A 81 -6.92 5.32 10.63
C ASP A 81 -7.05 3.84 11.07
N PRO A 82 -5.99 3.01 10.97
CA PRO A 82 -6.07 1.59 11.31
C PRO A 82 -6.55 1.32 12.74
N ARG A 83 -6.33 2.26 13.67
CA ARG A 83 -6.73 2.14 15.07
C ARG A 83 -8.22 1.92 15.24
N LEU A 84 -9.03 2.64 14.46
CA LEU A 84 -10.49 2.56 14.54
C LEU A 84 -10.99 1.16 14.16
N VAL A 85 -10.36 0.55 13.16
CA VAL A 85 -10.76 -0.77 12.64
C VAL A 85 -10.22 -1.90 13.51
N ILE A 86 -8.98 -1.78 13.99
CA ILE A 86 -8.37 -2.78 14.87
C ILE A 86 -9.13 -2.84 16.21
N HIS A 87 -9.54 -1.69 16.76
CA HIS A 87 -10.26 -1.62 18.03
C HIS A 87 -11.59 -2.39 18.04
N GLU A 88 -12.29 -2.47 16.89
CA GLU A 88 -13.53 -3.23 16.78
C GLU A 88 -13.30 -4.76 16.75
N ARG A 89 -12.08 -5.20 16.45
CA ARG A 89 -11.74 -6.60 16.17
C ARG A 89 -10.43 -7.02 16.83
N GLU A 90 -10.19 -6.54 18.05
CA GLU A 90 -8.93 -6.74 18.79
C GLU A 90 -8.60 -8.23 18.99
N ARG A 91 -9.62 -9.04 19.28
CA ARG A 91 -9.46 -10.50 19.42
C ARG A 91 -8.93 -11.12 18.13
N ASP A 92 -9.52 -10.78 16.99
CA ASP A 92 -9.04 -11.26 15.69
C ASP A 92 -7.62 -10.77 15.44
N PHE A 93 -7.30 -9.53 15.78
CA PHE A 93 -5.93 -9.01 15.61
C PHE A 93 -4.90 -9.82 16.41
N GLN A 94 -5.19 -10.12 17.68
CA GLN A 94 -4.31 -10.91 18.54
C GLN A 94 -4.06 -12.33 18.00
N PHE A 95 -5.13 -13.05 17.63
CA PHE A 95 -5.00 -14.39 17.03
C PHE A 95 -4.29 -14.34 15.67
N GLY A 96 -4.50 -13.28 14.90
CA GLY A 96 -3.75 -13.03 13.67
C GLY A 96 -2.25 -12.91 13.95
N LEU A 97 -1.84 -12.10 14.93
CA LEU A 97 -0.44 -11.95 15.32
C LEU A 97 0.19 -13.26 15.84
N GLN A 98 -0.57 -14.06 16.59
CA GLN A 98 -0.13 -15.40 17.03
C GLN A 98 0.07 -16.35 15.85
N ALA A 99 -0.83 -16.33 14.86
CA ALA A 99 -0.65 -17.11 13.64
C ALA A 99 0.61 -16.67 12.87
N LEU A 100 0.84 -15.36 12.76
CA LEU A 100 2.03 -14.83 12.10
C LEU A 100 3.34 -15.21 12.83
N SER A 101 3.35 -15.26 14.15
CA SER A 101 4.56 -15.63 14.90
C SER A 101 4.96 -17.09 14.68
N LYS A 102 4.05 -17.97 14.24
CA LYS A 102 4.37 -19.35 13.83
C LYS A 102 5.05 -19.44 12.46
N LEU A 103 4.84 -18.45 11.59
CA LEU A 103 5.31 -18.46 10.19
C LEU A 103 6.78 -18.04 10.02
N THR A 104 7.42 -17.50 11.06
CA THR A 104 8.83 -17.06 11.01
C THR A 104 9.59 -17.53 12.24
N ASP A 105 10.87 -17.83 12.07
CA ASP A 105 11.81 -18.04 13.18
C ASP A 105 12.37 -16.71 13.72
N GLY A 106 12.08 -15.61 13.01
CA GLY A 106 12.46 -14.26 13.37
C GLY A 106 11.37 -13.52 14.13
N LYS A 107 11.19 -12.24 13.79
CA LYS A 107 10.25 -11.34 14.48
C LYS A 107 9.07 -10.98 13.60
N VAL A 108 7.92 -10.81 14.23
CA VAL A 108 6.77 -10.11 13.66
C VAL A 108 6.80 -8.67 14.14
N TYR A 109 7.03 -7.72 13.24
CA TYR A 109 7.01 -6.29 13.54
C TYR A 109 5.61 -5.72 13.32
N VAL A 110 5.00 -5.16 14.37
CA VAL A 110 3.75 -4.39 14.25
C VAL A 110 4.10 -2.91 14.17
N CYS A 111 4.05 -2.37 12.96
CA CYS A 111 4.37 -0.98 12.68
C CYS A 111 3.13 -0.11 12.89
N ARG A 112 3.19 0.83 13.84
CA ARG A 112 2.04 1.66 14.25
C ARG A 112 2.44 3.11 14.52
N ARG A 113 1.45 4.00 14.69
CA ARG A 113 1.70 5.34 15.25
C ARG A 113 1.99 5.28 16.75
N PRO A 114 2.84 6.17 17.31
CA PRO A 114 2.99 6.31 18.75
C PRO A 114 1.67 6.49 19.48
N GLY A 115 1.58 5.97 20.70
CA GLY A 115 0.40 6.13 21.57
C GLY A 115 -0.83 5.32 21.13
N THR A 116 -0.66 4.38 20.19
CA THR A 116 -1.71 3.43 19.80
C THR A 116 -1.63 2.21 20.72
N PRO A 117 -2.50 2.00 21.72
CA PRO A 117 -2.43 0.80 22.53
C PRO A 117 -2.71 -0.44 21.66
N LEU A 118 -1.93 -1.51 21.87
CA LEU A 118 -2.37 -2.85 21.52
C LEU A 118 -3.03 -3.39 22.77
N THR A 119 -4.27 -3.81 22.69
CA THR A 119 -4.92 -4.47 23.81
C THR A 119 -4.41 -5.91 23.93
N GLY A 120 -4.36 -6.41 25.16
CA GLY A 120 -3.87 -7.75 25.49
C GLY A 120 -2.36 -7.89 25.57
N GLU A 121 -1.92 -9.11 25.91
CA GLU A 121 -0.51 -9.45 26.00
C GLU A 121 0.10 -9.60 24.60
N ILE A 122 1.24 -8.93 24.39
CA ILE A 122 2.00 -9.09 23.15
C ILE A 122 2.56 -10.50 23.10
N SER A 123 2.16 -11.26 22.09
CA SER A 123 2.59 -12.65 21.94
C SER A 123 4.11 -12.75 21.77
N PRO A 124 4.76 -13.81 22.30
CA PRO A 124 6.19 -14.04 22.07
C PRO A 124 6.53 -14.00 20.58
N GLY A 125 7.64 -13.33 20.24
CA GLY A 125 8.07 -13.14 18.85
C GLY A 125 7.46 -11.92 18.14
N VAL A 126 6.49 -11.24 18.75
CA VAL A 126 5.93 -9.99 18.24
C VAL A 126 6.65 -8.79 18.85
N GLN A 127 7.10 -7.86 18.01
CA GLN A 127 7.72 -6.60 18.42
C GLN A 127 6.93 -5.43 17.86
N VAL A 128 6.60 -4.46 18.71
CA VAL A 128 5.99 -3.20 18.28
C VAL A 128 7.08 -2.24 17.82
N ALA A 129 6.86 -1.59 16.69
CA ALA A 129 7.70 -0.50 16.20
C ALA A 129 6.83 0.72 15.90
N GLU A 130 7.22 1.87 16.45
CA GLU A 130 6.45 3.10 16.34
C GLU A 130 7.08 4.04 15.32
N PHE A 131 6.25 4.56 14.41
CA PHE A 131 6.65 5.49 13.36
C PHE A 131 5.73 6.70 13.36
N GLU A 132 6.33 7.89 13.31
CA GLU A 132 5.64 9.16 13.23
C GLU A 132 6.22 10.00 12.09
N GLY A 133 5.38 10.84 11.51
CA GLY A 133 5.76 11.75 10.44
C GLY A 133 4.78 11.75 9.27
N PRO A 134 5.04 12.58 8.25
CA PRO A 134 4.29 12.56 7.01
C PRO A 134 4.50 11.25 6.25
N HIS A 135 3.74 11.05 5.18
CA HIS A 135 4.04 10.01 4.19
C HIS A 135 5.49 10.19 3.67
N PRO A 136 6.33 9.14 3.63
CA PRO A 136 6.01 7.70 3.66
C PRO A 136 6.28 6.97 4.99
N ALA A 137 6.01 7.59 6.15
CA ALA A 137 6.22 6.94 7.47
C ALA A 137 5.35 5.70 7.74
N GLY A 138 4.41 5.38 6.85
CA GLY A 138 3.51 4.23 6.95
C GLY A 138 3.75 3.16 5.89
N LEU A 139 4.83 3.26 5.11
CA LEU A 139 5.13 2.31 4.05
C LEU A 139 5.98 1.13 4.55
N PRO A 140 5.74 -0.09 4.02
CA PRO A 140 6.60 -1.24 4.27
C PRO A 140 8.07 -1.01 3.96
N GLY A 141 8.40 -0.36 2.83
CA GLY A 141 9.79 -0.11 2.45
C GLY A 141 10.53 0.70 3.52
N THR A 142 9.92 1.79 4.00
CA THR A 142 10.44 2.60 5.12
C THR A 142 10.69 1.76 6.37
N HIS A 143 9.72 0.94 6.79
CA HIS A 143 9.86 0.15 8.02
C HIS A 143 10.90 -0.95 7.91
N ILE A 144 10.93 -1.62 6.76
CA ILE A 144 11.90 -2.68 6.46
C ILE A 144 13.31 -2.10 6.49
N HIS A 145 13.53 -0.94 5.85
CA HIS A 145 14.82 -0.27 5.84
C HIS A 145 15.38 -0.01 7.26
N PHE A 146 14.54 0.49 8.18
CA PHE A 146 14.99 0.81 9.54
C PHE A 146 15.10 -0.40 10.49
N LEU A 147 14.33 -1.47 10.26
CA LEU A 147 14.21 -2.57 11.22
C LEU A 147 14.88 -3.87 10.77
N SER A 148 14.77 -4.20 9.48
CA SER A 148 15.30 -5.45 8.92
C SER A 148 15.56 -5.30 7.40
N PRO A 149 16.57 -4.49 7.00
CA PRO A 149 16.81 -4.18 5.59
C PRO A 149 17.06 -5.44 4.77
N VAL A 150 16.48 -5.47 3.57
CA VAL A 150 16.56 -6.60 2.64
C VAL A 150 17.67 -6.41 1.63
N GLY A 151 18.02 -7.50 0.93
CA GLY A 151 19.03 -7.52 -0.11
C GLY A 151 19.09 -8.90 -0.75
N PRO A 152 20.13 -9.20 -1.55
CA PRO A 152 20.28 -10.51 -2.16
C PRO A 152 20.22 -11.63 -1.10
N GLY A 153 19.33 -12.60 -1.29
CA GLY A 153 19.11 -13.73 -0.37
C GLY A 153 18.43 -13.40 0.96
N LYS A 154 18.09 -12.13 1.24
CA LYS A 154 17.38 -11.72 2.48
C LYS A 154 15.96 -11.32 2.15
N VAL A 155 15.01 -12.21 2.46
CA VAL A 155 13.59 -12.00 2.19
C VAL A 155 12.80 -11.81 3.48
N VAL A 156 11.98 -10.77 3.50
CA VAL A 156 10.97 -10.53 4.54
C VAL A 156 9.59 -10.53 3.90
N TRP A 157 8.55 -10.75 4.70
CA TRP A 157 7.16 -10.63 4.24
C TRP A 157 6.50 -9.42 4.87
N HIS A 158 5.48 -8.89 4.22
CA HIS A 158 4.63 -7.85 4.77
C HIS A 158 3.17 -8.03 4.38
N LEU A 159 2.27 -7.52 5.22
CA LEU A 159 0.83 -7.50 5.02
C LEU A 159 0.19 -6.31 5.77
N ASN A 160 -1.04 -5.96 5.41
CA ASN A 160 -1.78 -4.89 6.10
C ASN A 160 -2.55 -5.42 7.32
N TYR A 161 -2.94 -4.52 8.22
CA TYR A 161 -3.67 -4.86 9.44
C TYR A 161 -5.02 -5.58 9.19
N GLN A 162 -5.76 -5.25 8.13
CA GLN A 162 -7.05 -5.93 7.86
C GLN A 162 -6.86 -7.37 7.40
N ASP A 163 -5.76 -7.67 6.71
CA ASP A 163 -5.39 -9.05 6.42
C ASP A 163 -5.03 -9.82 7.69
N VAL A 164 -4.37 -9.18 8.67
CA VAL A 164 -4.16 -9.80 10.00
C VAL A 164 -5.49 -10.09 10.70
N LEU A 165 -6.45 -9.16 10.65
CA LEU A 165 -7.80 -9.39 11.16
C LEU A 165 -8.52 -10.55 10.45
N ALA A 166 -8.35 -10.69 9.13
CA ALA A 166 -8.94 -11.78 8.37
C ALA A 166 -8.30 -13.13 8.73
N ILE A 167 -6.98 -13.18 8.87
CA ILE A 167 -6.23 -14.37 9.32
C ILE A 167 -6.68 -14.77 10.72
N GLY A 168 -6.74 -13.81 11.64
CA GLY A 168 -7.20 -14.02 13.01
C GLY A 168 -8.60 -14.61 13.11
N HIS A 169 -9.52 -14.08 12.32
CA HIS A 169 -10.87 -14.62 12.24
C HIS A 169 -10.87 -16.06 11.73
N LEU A 170 -10.14 -16.34 10.64
CA LEU A 170 -10.05 -17.67 10.06
C LEU A 170 -9.49 -18.70 11.04
N VAL A 171 -8.45 -18.36 11.80
CA VAL A 171 -7.84 -19.33 12.74
C VAL A 171 -8.76 -19.64 13.93
N VAL A 172 -9.64 -18.70 14.31
CA VAL A 172 -10.59 -18.87 15.43
C VAL A 172 -11.88 -19.54 14.99
N THR A 173 -12.45 -19.15 13.85
CA THR A 173 -13.79 -19.59 13.43
C THR A 173 -13.74 -20.67 12.36
N GLY A 174 -12.61 -20.85 11.69
CA GLY A 174 -12.51 -21.67 10.48
C GLY A 174 -13.25 -21.07 9.29
N GLN A 175 -13.65 -19.79 9.33
CA GLN A 175 -14.37 -19.14 8.23
C GLN A 175 -13.57 -17.98 7.65
N VAL A 176 -13.64 -17.80 6.32
CA VAL A 176 -13.03 -16.65 5.66
C VAL A 176 -13.96 -15.45 5.77
N LYS A 177 -13.47 -14.37 6.37
CA LYS A 177 -14.18 -13.08 6.40
C LYS A 177 -13.61 -12.13 5.36
N ALA A 178 -14.36 -11.91 4.28
CA ALA A 178 -13.98 -11.05 3.16
C ALA A 178 -14.22 -9.55 3.40
N GLU A 179 -14.83 -9.18 4.53
CA GLU A 179 -15.14 -7.79 4.88
C GLU A 179 -13.89 -6.89 4.86
N ARG A 180 -14.05 -5.68 4.31
CA ARG A 180 -13.06 -4.60 4.30
C ARG A 180 -13.68 -3.32 4.83
N VAL A 181 -12.91 -2.57 5.62
CA VAL A 181 -13.27 -1.21 6.02
C VAL A 181 -12.44 -0.24 5.19
N ILE A 182 -13.05 0.49 4.27
CA ILE A 182 -12.31 1.35 3.34
C ILE A 182 -12.77 2.80 3.41
N SER A 183 -11.86 3.71 3.09
CA SER A 183 -12.19 5.12 2.84
C SER A 183 -12.62 5.30 1.39
N VAL A 184 -13.76 5.96 1.14
CA VAL A 184 -14.15 6.47 -0.18
C VAL A 184 -14.10 7.98 -0.11
N ALA A 185 -13.08 8.58 -0.71
CA ALA A 185 -12.78 10.00 -0.47
C ALA A 185 -12.08 10.68 -1.66
N GLY A 186 -11.95 11.99 -1.55
CA GLY A 186 -11.23 12.84 -2.50
C GLY A 186 -12.08 14.01 -2.99
N PRO A 187 -11.47 15.01 -3.65
CA PRO A 187 -12.21 16.18 -4.15
C PRO A 187 -13.34 15.82 -5.13
N GLY A 188 -13.26 14.66 -5.78
CA GLY A 188 -14.30 14.17 -6.68
C GLY A 188 -15.48 13.47 -6.00
N VAL A 189 -15.43 13.22 -4.68
CA VAL A 189 -16.48 12.53 -3.92
C VAL A 189 -17.43 13.53 -3.28
N THR A 190 -18.74 13.32 -3.44
CA THR A 190 -19.80 14.19 -2.90
C THR A 190 -19.88 14.10 -1.38
N ASN A 191 -19.85 12.88 -0.83
CA ASN A 191 -19.90 12.62 0.62
C ASN A 191 -18.78 11.65 1.04
N PRO A 192 -17.56 12.15 1.33
CA PRO A 192 -16.46 11.30 1.76
C PRO A 192 -16.78 10.56 3.05
N GLN A 193 -16.58 9.24 3.06
CA GLN A 193 -16.97 8.38 4.19
C GLN A 193 -16.11 7.13 4.29
N VAL A 194 -16.12 6.53 5.48
CA VAL A 194 -15.58 5.19 5.73
C VAL A 194 -16.72 4.19 5.66
N ILE A 195 -16.58 3.16 4.85
CA ILE A 195 -17.62 2.15 4.63
C ILE A 195 -17.10 0.75 4.91
N ARG A 196 -18.01 -0.16 5.27
CA ARG A 196 -17.77 -1.60 5.22
C ARG A 196 -18.17 -2.12 3.84
N THR A 197 -17.30 -2.91 3.24
CA THR A 197 -17.50 -3.56 1.94
C THR A 197 -16.83 -4.93 1.95
N VAL A 198 -16.62 -5.55 0.80
CA VAL A 198 -15.92 -6.82 0.65
C VAL A 198 -14.66 -6.67 -0.20
N ALA A 199 -13.69 -7.56 -0.01
CA ALA A 199 -12.52 -7.66 -0.87
C ALA A 199 -12.97 -7.87 -2.33
N GLY A 200 -12.41 -7.11 -3.27
CA GLY A 200 -12.81 -7.21 -4.68
C GLY A 200 -14.16 -6.56 -5.02
N ALA A 201 -14.77 -5.79 -4.11
CA ALA A 201 -16.05 -5.12 -4.39
C ALA A 201 -16.01 -4.24 -5.65
N CYS A 202 -17.14 -4.19 -6.37
CA CYS A 202 -17.33 -3.36 -7.55
C CYS A 202 -17.27 -1.87 -7.18
N ILE A 203 -16.21 -1.18 -7.60
CA ILE A 203 -16.02 0.24 -7.28
C ILE A 203 -17.10 1.10 -7.96
N ARG A 204 -17.58 0.71 -9.14
CA ARG A 204 -18.65 1.45 -9.82
C ARG A 204 -19.90 1.50 -8.96
N GLU A 205 -20.33 0.36 -8.43
CA GLU A 205 -21.46 0.28 -7.49
C GLU A 205 -21.18 1.03 -6.19
N LEU A 206 -19.98 0.88 -5.61
CA LEU A 206 -19.60 1.60 -4.38
C LEU A 206 -19.62 3.13 -4.53
N THR A 207 -19.38 3.62 -5.74
CA THR A 207 -19.32 5.06 -6.04
C THR A 207 -20.56 5.59 -6.73
N ASP A 208 -21.58 4.76 -6.96
CA ASP A 208 -22.79 5.19 -7.65
C ASP A 208 -23.53 6.29 -6.86
N GLY A 209 -23.85 7.38 -7.53
CA GLY A 209 -24.40 8.59 -6.89
C GLY A 209 -23.46 9.31 -5.90
N GLN A 210 -22.22 8.86 -5.70
CA GLN A 210 -21.27 9.42 -4.73
C GLN A 210 -20.20 10.33 -5.36
N ILE A 211 -20.22 10.49 -6.68
CA ILE A 211 -19.23 11.28 -7.42
C ILE A 211 -19.84 12.62 -7.86
N ASN A 212 -19.09 13.71 -7.65
CA ASN A 212 -19.48 15.04 -8.07
C ASN A 212 -19.68 15.09 -9.60
N PRO A 213 -20.54 15.97 -10.13
CA PRO A 213 -20.66 16.14 -11.58
C PRO A 213 -19.31 16.49 -12.24
N GLY A 214 -19.13 16.02 -13.48
CA GLY A 214 -17.93 16.30 -14.30
C GLY A 214 -16.97 15.11 -14.43
N PRO A 215 -15.85 15.29 -15.15
CA PRO A 215 -14.88 14.23 -15.37
C PRO A 215 -14.05 13.98 -14.11
N HIS A 216 -14.12 12.76 -13.58
CA HIS A 216 -13.33 12.32 -12.43
C HIS A 216 -12.59 11.04 -12.75
N ARG A 217 -11.37 10.94 -12.21
CA ARG A 217 -10.59 9.72 -12.18
C ARG A 217 -10.83 9.03 -10.85
N ILE A 218 -11.42 7.85 -10.91
CA ILE A 218 -11.63 6.98 -9.75
C ILE A 218 -10.49 5.95 -9.70
N ILE A 219 -9.93 5.77 -8.50
CA ILE A 219 -8.70 5.02 -8.26
C ILE A 219 -8.98 4.02 -7.15
N SER A 220 -8.72 2.74 -7.42
CA SER A 220 -8.56 1.74 -6.37
C SER A 220 -7.20 1.95 -5.71
N GLY A 221 -7.18 2.25 -4.41
CA GLY A 221 -5.98 2.65 -3.69
C GLY A 221 -5.87 4.17 -3.50
N SER A 222 -4.68 4.62 -3.11
CA SER A 222 -4.44 6.03 -2.87
C SER A 222 -4.14 6.77 -4.17
N VAL A 223 -4.17 8.10 -4.11
CA VAL A 223 -3.77 8.95 -5.24
C VAL A 223 -2.26 8.86 -5.55
N LEU A 224 -1.45 8.35 -4.62
CA LEU A 224 0.00 8.19 -4.77
C LEU A 224 0.35 6.82 -5.36
N SER A 225 -0.33 5.76 -4.90
CA SER A 225 -0.14 4.40 -5.37
C SER A 225 -1.51 3.72 -5.46
N GLY A 226 -1.99 3.59 -6.70
CA GLY A 226 -3.32 3.06 -6.97
C GLY A 226 -3.52 2.73 -8.44
N ARG A 227 -4.65 2.08 -8.74
CA ARG A 227 -5.04 1.67 -10.08
C ARG A 227 -6.28 2.42 -10.52
N VAL A 228 -6.17 3.09 -11.66
CA VAL A 228 -7.32 3.75 -12.28
C VAL A 228 -8.34 2.70 -12.67
N ILE A 229 -9.61 2.93 -12.33
CA ILE A 229 -10.65 2.00 -12.75
C ILE A 229 -10.86 2.08 -14.26
N CYS A 230 -11.09 0.94 -14.89
CA CYS A 230 -11.48 0.84 -16.29
C CYS A 230 -12.45 -0.32 -16.46
N ASP A 231 -12.90 -0.59 -17.69
CA ASP A 231 -13.96 -1.55 -17.97
C ASP A 231 -13.74 -2.91 -17.33
N VAL A 232 -12.52 -3.44 -17.36
CA VAL A 232 -12.19 -4.74 -16.72
C VAL A 232 -11.57 -4.59 -15.31
N HIS A 233 -11.03 -3.43 -14.95
CA HIS A 233 -10.37 -3.22 -13.65
C HIS A 233 -11.13 -2.23 -12.78
N HIS A 234 -12.43 -2.44 -12.57
CA HIS A 234 -13.27 -1.57 -11.73
C HIS A 234 -13.62 -2.19 -10.37
N TYR A 235 -12.73 -3.03 -9.84
CA TYR A 235 -12.89 -3.71 -8.56
C TYR A 235 -11.82 -3.28 -7.56
N LEU A 236 -12.14 -3.37 -6.26
CA LEU A 236 -11.20 -3.09 -5.19
C LEU A 236 -9.99 -4.04 -5.26
N GLY A 237 -8.79 -3.48 -5.49
CA GLY A 237 -7.56 -4.25 -5.55
C GLY A 237 -7.24 -4.98 -4.24
N ARG A 238 -6.64 -6.17 -4.34
CA ARG A 238 -6.38 -7.08 -3.20
C ARG A 238 -5.69 -6.43 -2.00
N PHE A 239 -4.80 -5.48 -2.25
CA PHE A 239 -3.99 -4.80 -1.23
C PHE A 239 -4.46 -3.37 -0.94
N HIS A 240 -5.53 -2.89 -1.58
CA HIS A 240 -6.02 -1.53 -1.42
C HIS A 240 -7.07 -1.46 -0.31
N LEU A 241 -6.92 -0.47 0.59
CA LEU A 241 -7.84 -0.20 1.70
C LEU A 241 -8.53 1.18 1.58
N GLN A 242 -8.52 1.76 0.38
CA GLN A 242 -9.23 3.00 0.07
C GLN A 242 -9.59 3.08 -1.41
N VAL A 243 -10.55 3.93 -1.74
CA VAL A 243 -10.92 4.37 -3.09
C VAL A 243 -10.82 5.89 -3.11
N SER A 244 -10.11 6.41 -4.11
CA SER A 244 -9.87 7.84 -4.25
C SER A 244 -10.51 8.37 -5.54
N ALA A 245 -11.20 9.52 -5.48
CA ALA A 245 -11.69 10.21 -6.67
C ALA A 245 -11.16 11.65 -6.75
N ILE A 246 -10.54 11.97 -7.89
CA ILE A 246 -9.97 13.30 -8.18
C ILE A 246 -10.46 13.78 -9.55
N ALA A 247 -10.46 15.09 -9.78
CA ALA A 247 -10.81 15.64 -11.09
C ALA A 247 -9.86 15.10 -12.18
N ASP A 248 -10.42 14.66 -13.31
CA ASP A 248 -9.63 14.23 -14.46
C ASP A 248 -9.37 15.40 -15.41
N GLY A 249 -8.12 15.85 -15.45
CA GLY A 249 -7.68 17.08 -16.07
C GLY A 249 -7.69 18.26 -15.09
N ALA A 250 -7.24 19.42 -15.55
CA ALA A 250 -7.36 20.66 -14.81
C ALA A 250 -8.32 21.61 -15.55
N PRO A 251 -9.17 22.37 -14.83
CA PRO A 251 -9.88 23.48 -15.45
C PRO A 251 -8.87 24.46 -16.05
N ARG A 252 -9.16 24.98 -17.25
CA ARG A 252 -8.31 26.01 -17.89
C ARG A 252 -8.29 27.25 -17.00
N GLU A 253 -7.13 27.59 -16.46
CA GLU A 253 -6.96 28.85 -15.72
C GLU A 253 -6.80 30.02 -16.71
N PHE A 254 -7.69 31.01 -16.61
CA PHE A 254 -7.58 32.26 -17.37
C PHE A 254 -6.25 32.96 -17.03
N LEU A 255 -5.41 33.20 -18.05
CA LEU A 255 -4.06 33.77 -17.91
C LEU A 255 -3.15 33.01 -16.92
N GLY A 256 -3.27 31.67 -16.84
CA GLY A 256 -2.55 30.82 -15.89
C GLY A 256 -1.01 30.88 -15.92
N TRP A 257 -0.39 31.50 -16.93
CA TRP A 257 1.06 31.76 -16.98
C TRP A 257 1.46 33.04 -16.24
N MET A 258 0.53 34.00 -16.06
CA MET A 258 0.72 35.21 -15.25
C MET A 258 0.18 35.06 -13.82
N ALA A 259 -0.63 34.04 -13.56
CA ALA A 259 -1.23 33.84 -12.25
C ALA A 259 -0.15 33.56 -11.18
N PRO A 260 -0.16 34.26 -10.03
CA PRO A 260 0.84 34.09 -8.96
C PRO A 260 0.76 32.73 -8.24
N GLY A 261 -0.19 31.87 -8.63
CA GLY A 261 -0.26 30.48 -8.17
C GLY A 261 -0.71 30.30 -6.72
N GLY A 262 -1.56 31.19 -6.20
CA GLY A 262 -2.04 31.10 -4.81
C GLY A 262 -2.70 29.76 -4.44
N ASN A 263 -3.26 29.03 -5.40
CA ASN A 263 -3.88 27.72 -5.23
C ASN A 263 -3.04 26.55 -5.80
N ARG A 264 -1.82 26.80 -6.27
CA ARG A 264 -0.97 25.76 -6.87
C ARG A 264 0.00 25.20 -5.86
N TYR A 265 0.06 23.88 -5.72
CA TYR A 265 1.08 23.25 -4.88
C TYR A 265 2.43 23.21 -5.61
N SER A 266 3.52 23.49 -4.89
CA SER A 266 4.89 23.21 -5.33
C SER A 266 5.76 22.89 -4.13
N ILE A 267 6.63 21.88 -4.29
CA ILE A 267 7.64 21.50 -3.30
C ILE A 267 8.66 22.64 -3.08
N LYS A 268 8.97 23.41 -4.13
CA LYS A 268 9.83 24.60 -4.06
C LYS A 268 8.97 25.86 -3.84
N ASN A 269 9.56 26.89 -3.25
CA ASN A 269 8.89 28.16 -2.94
C ASN A 269 8.76 29.07 -4.18
N VAL A 270 8.06 28.59 -5.22
CA VAL A 270 7.95 29.27 -6.52
C VAL A 270 6.58 29.96 -6.70
N PHE A 271 5.55 29.51 -5.96
CA PHE A 271 4.21 30.09 -6.01
C PHE A 271 3.86 30.81 -4.70
N LEU A 272 2.91 31.76 -4.75
CA LEU A 272 2.43 32.49 -3.59
C LEU A 272 1.84 31.56 -2.50
N SER A 273 1.34 30.39 -2.91
CA SER A 273 0.90 29.32 -2.01
C SER A 273 1.96 28.86 -1.01
N ALA A 274 3.25 29.10 -1.28
CA ALA A 274 4.35 28.77 -0.36
C ALA A 274 4.19 29.44 1.01
N LEU A 275 3.60 30.64 1.07
CA LEU A 275 3.34 31.36 2.32
C LEU A 275 2.27 30.70 3.21
N SER A 276 1.43 29.84 2.63
CA SER A 276 0.34 29.14 3.34
C SER A 276 0.40 27.62 3.20
N ARG A 277 1.52 27.06 2.72
CA ARG A 277 1.64 25.63 2.37
C ARG A 277 1.30 24.69 3.54
N GLY A 278 1.63 25.08 4.78
CA GLY A 278 1.42 24.25 5.97
C GLY A 278 -0.04 24.14 6.44
N SER A 279 -0.89 25.12 6.15
CA SER A 279 -2.30 25.14 6.59
C SER A 279 -3.29 24.95 5.45
N LYS A 280 -2.86 25.16 4.20
CA LYS A 280 -3.72 25.11 3.03
C LYS A 280 -3.95 23.67 2.55
N ARG A 281 -5.21 23.34 2.32
CA ARG A 281 -5.61 22.12 1.62
C ARG A 281 -5.66 22.39 0.11
N PHE A 282 -5.14 21.45 -0.68
CA PHE A 282 -5.10 21.53 -2.13
C PHE A 282 -6.00 20.46 -2.75
N ALA A 283 -6.86 20.86 -3.68
CA ALA A 283 -7.63 19.95 -4.50
C ALA A 283 -6.76 19.51 -5.69
N PHE A 284 -6.03 18.42 -5.53
CA PHE A 284 -5.22 17.86 -6.60
C PHE A 284 -6.10 17.28 -7.72
N SER A 285 -5.58 17.32 -8.94
CA SER A 285 -6.18 16.75 -10.15
C SER A 285 -5.13 15.89 -10.87
N THR A 286 -5.51 15.27 -11.98
CA THR A 286 -4.58 14.46 -12.80
C THR A 286 -3.64 15.30 -13.67
N SER A 287 -3.74 16.63 -13.61
CA SER A 287 -2.87 17.54 -14.37
C SER A 287 -1.42 17.48 -13.89
N THR A 288 -0.50 17.23 -14.83
CA THR A 288 0.94 17.20 -14.58
C THR A 288 1.57 18.59 -14.44
N GLY A 289 0.84 19.66 -14.79
CA GLY A 289 1.33 21.03 -14.77
C GLY A 289 2.51 21.30 -15.73
N GLY A 290 2.70 20.45 -16.74
CA GLY A 290 3.79 20.57 -17.72
C GLY A 290 4.03 19.29 -18.52
N SER A 291 4.94 19.36 -19.49
CA SER A 291 5.32 18.24 -20.36
C SER A 291 6.49 17.41 -19.78
N LYS A 292 6.67 16.20 -20.32
CA LYS A 292 7.84 15.35 -20.04
C LYS A 292 9.13 16.06 -20.47
N ARG A 293 10.18 15.93 -19.67
CA ARG A 293 11.52 16.48 -19.92
C ARG A 293 12.58 15.66 -19.21
N ALA A 294 13.85 15.89 -19.54
CA ALA A 294 14.98 15.23 -18.88
C ALA A 294 14.95 15.41 -17.35
N MET A 295 15.48 14.42 -16.64
CA MET A 295 15.61 14.46 -15.19
C MET A 295 16.55 15.61 -14.79
N VAL A 296 16.08 16.49 -13.92
CA VAL A 296 16.88 17.62 -13.40
C VAL A 296 17.17 17.40 -11.92
N PRO A 297 18.44 17.22 -11.52
CA PRO A 297 18.82 16.95 -10.13
C PRO A 297 18.91 18.25 -9.30
N ILE A 298 17.76 18.78 -8.88
CA ILE A 298 17.64 20.04 -8.10
C ILE A 298 17.31 19.81 -6.61
N GLY A 299 17.67 18.64 -6.07
CA GLY A 299 17.45 18.32 -4.66
C GLY A 299 15.99 18.09 -4.27
N THR A 300 15.11 17.72 -5.22
CA THR A 300 13.68 17.51 -4.93
C THR A 300 13.40 16.10 -4.42
N TYR A 301 14.13 15.11 -4.91
CA TYR A 301 13.94 13.71 -4.53
C TYR A 301 14.43 13.46 -3.10
N GLU A 302 15.54 14.09 -2.73
CA GLU A 302 16.13 14.06 -1.39
C GLU A 302 15.19 14.65 -0.34
N SER A 303 14.32 15.58 -0.72
CA SER A 303 13.36 16.19 0.21
C SER A 303 12.18 15.27 0.58
N VAL A 304 11.99 14.16 -0.15
CA VAL A 304 10.86 13.24 0.05
C VAL A 304 11.29 11.77 0.25
N MET A 305 12.60 11.48 0.20
CA MET A 305 13.16 10.16 0.43
C MET A 305 13.74 10.10 1.85
N PRO A 306 13.09 9.40 2.80
CA PRO A 306 13.57 9.32 4.18
C PRO A 306 14.56 8.18 4.43
N LEU A 307 14.81 7.34 3.43
CA LEU A 307 15.73 6.20 3.52
C LEU A 307 17.17 6.68 3.29
N ASP A 308 18.15 5.95 3.81
CA ASP A 308 19.59 6.16 3.56
C ASP A 308 19.98 5.67 2.16
N ILE A 309 19.41 6.33 1.16
CA ILE A 309 19.57 6.06 -0.27
C ILE A 309 19.94 7.38 -0.94
N LEU A 310 20.70 7.31 -2.02
CA LEU A 310 20.99 8.46 -2.88
C LEU A 310 19.94 8.54 -4.02
N PRO A 311 18.76 9.15 -3.82
CA PRO A 311 17.63 9.01 -4.74
C PRO A 311 17.94 9.55 -6.13
N THR A 312 18.62 10.70 -6.26
CA THR A 312 18.98 11.23 -7.58
C THR A 312 19.81 10.23 -8.40
N PHE A 313 20.78 9.56 -7.79
CA PHE A 313 21.62 8.59 -8.49
C PHE A 313 20.85 7.29 -8.78
N LEU A 314 20.03 6.83 -7.83
CA LEU A 314 19.21 5.64 -7.99
C LEU A 314 18.21 5.83 -9.14
N LEU A 315 17.44 6.91 -9.12
CA LEU A 315 16.43 7.23 -10.12
C LEU A 315 17.04 7.37 -11.52
N ARG A 316 18.27 7.93 -11.62
CA ARG A 316 19.01 7.98 -12.87
C ARG A 316 19.38 6.58 -13.36
N ALA A 317 19.92 5.72 -12.49
CA ALA A 317 20.26 4.34 -12.84
C ALA A 317 19.03 3.55 -13.32
N LEU A 318 17.88 3.74 -12.66
CA LEU A 318 16.60 3.15 -13.06
C LEU A 318 16.15 3.62 -14.46
N ILE A 319 16.24 4.93 -14.73
CA ILE A 319 15.92 5.50 -16.05
C ILE A 319 16.84 4.92 -17.13
N THR A 320 18.14 4.86 -16.89
CA THR A 320 19.12 4.39 -17.89
C THR A 320 19.15 2.86 -18.04
N GLY A 321 18.51 2.13 -17.13
CA GLY A 321 18.49 0.67 -17.14
C GLY A 321 19.75 0.00 -16.60
N ASP A 322 20.54 0.73 -15.80
CA ASP A 322 21.73 0.20 -15.13
C ASP A 322 21.31 -0.54 -13.86
N THR A 323 21.03 -1.85 -13.99
CA THR A 323 20.54 -2.71 -12.91
C THR A 323 21.60 -2.99 -11.85
N ASP A 324 22.87 -3.12 -12.24
CA ASP A 324 23.99 -3.30 -11.30
C ASP A 324 24.10 -2.09 -10.37
N ARG A 325 24.08 -0.88 -10.94
CA ARG A 325 24.15 0.34 -10.14
C ARG A 325 22.88 0.54 -9.32
N ALA A 326 21.71 0.21 -9.85
CA ALA A 326 20.45 0.30 -9.11
C ALA A 326 20.46 -0.62 -7.87
N GLN A 327 20.98 -1.85 -7.99
CA GLN A 327 21.12 -2.79 -6.87
C GLN A 327 22.08 -2.26 -5.80
N GLN A 328 23.23 -1.73 -6.21
CA GLN A 328 24.19 -1.10 -5.28
C GLN A 328 23.61 0.11 -4.53
N LEU A 329 22.65 0.79 -5.15
CA LEU A 329 21.95 1.95 -4.59
C LEU A 329 20.68 1.58 -3.81
N GLY A 330 20.42 0.29 -3.57
CA GLY A 330 19.36 -0.17 -2.68
C GLY A 330 17.99 -0.36 -3.33
N CYS A 331 17.90 -0.52 -4.67
CA CYS A 331 16.59 -0.67 -5.34
C CYS A 331 15.78 -1.89 -4.87
N LEU A 332 16.44 -2.91 -4.30
CA LEU A 332 15.82 -4.13 -3.79
C LEU A 332 14.97 -3.86 -2.52
N GLU A 333 15.24 -2.80 -1.78
CA GLU A 333 14.44 -2.47 -0.59
C GLU A 333 13.11 -1.78 -0.94
N LEU A 334 12.93 -1.39 -2.20
CA LEU A 334 11.85 -0.51 -2.65
C LEU A 334 10.79 -1.25 -3.47
N ASP A 335 9.59 -0.67 -3.52
CA ASP A 335 8.53 -0.92 -4.51
C ASP A 335 8.10 0.35 -5.23
N GLU A 336 7.11 0.20 -6.13
CA GLU A 336 6.44 1.33 -6.74
C GLU A 336 5.90 2.36 -5.74
N GLU A 337 5.36 1.93 -4.59
CA GLU A 337 4.81 2.82 -3.57
C GLU A 337 5.89 3.67 -2.88
N ASP A 338 7.09 3.15 -2.70
CA ASP A 338 8.21 3.87 -2.07
C ASP A 338 8.74 5.00 -2.98
N LEU A 339 8.61 4.85 -4.30
CA LEU A 339 8.98 5.87 -5.28
C LEU A 339 7.80 6.77 -5.72
N ALA A 340 6.62 6.60 -5.14
CA ALA A 340 5.43 7.38 -5.50
C ALA A 340 5.62 8.88 -5.22
N LEU A 341 6.22 9.25 -4.07
CA LEU A 341 6.52 10.65 -3.78
C LEU A 341 7.60 11.23 -4.68
N CYS A 342 8.62 10.44 -5.04
CA CYS A 342 9.62 10.87 -6.02
C CYS A 342 8.98 11.17 -7.38
N THR A 343 7.99 10.37 -7.79
CA THR A 343 7.19 10.59 -9.01
C THR A 343 6.39 11.88 -8.88
N PHE A 344 5.69 12.08 -7.77
CA PHE A 344 4.88 13.28 -7.51
C PHE A 344 5.69 14.58 -7.60
N VAL A 345 6.90 14.62 -7.01
CA VAL A 345 7.75 15.83 -7.02
C VAL A 345 8.60 15.98 -8.28
N CYS A 346 8.62 14.97 -9.17
CA CYS A 346 9.50 14.94 -10.33
C CYS A 346 9.23 16.12 -11.29
N PRO A 347 10.21 17.01 -11.50
CA PRO A 347 10.09 18.05 -12.52
C PRO A 347 9.99 17.45 -13.93
N GLY A 348 10.64 16.31 -14.16
CA GLY A 348 10.74 15.61 -15.45
C GLY A 348 9.49 14.84 -15.87
N LYS A 349 8.54 14.63 -14.95
CA LYS A 349 7.31 13.85 -15.18
C LYS A 349 7.60 12.38 -15.57
N TYR A 350 8.61 11.80 -14.92
CA TYR A 350 8.89 10.37 -14.97
C TYR A 350 7.99 9.63 -13.98
N GLU A 351 7.52 8.46 -14.39
CA GLU A 351 6.76 7.53 -13.56
C GLU A 351 7.73 6.50 -12.96
N TYR A 352 8.29 6.77 -11.78
CA TYR A 352 9.38 5.95 -11.24
C TYR A 352 8.93 4.59 -10.72
N GLY A 353 7.68 4.45 -10.30
CA GLY A 353 7.13 3.18 -9.83
C GLY A 353 7.17 2.10 -10.92
N PRO A 354 6.51 2.29 -12.07
CA PRO A 354 6.58 1.35 -13.19
C PRO A 354 8.02 1.07 -13.66
N ILE A 355 8.87 2.10 -13.72
CA ILE A 355 10.29 1.92 -14.09
C ILE A 355 10.98 0.98 -13.11
N LEU A 356 10.78 1.17 -11.79
CA LEU A 356 11.35 0.28 -10.78
C LEU A 356 10.83 -1.14 -10.94
N ARG A 357 9.53 -1.35 -11.15
CA ARG A 357 8.94 -2.68 -11.37
C ARG A 357 9.59 -3.40 -12.55
N ASP A 358 9.82 -2.70 -13.66
CA ASP A 358 10.48 -3.26 -14.83
C ASP A 358 11.92 -3.67 -14.50
N ARG A 359 12.66 -2.87 -13.72
CA ARG A 359 14.03 -3.20 -13.30
C ARG A 359 14.07 -4.36 -12.32
N LEU A 360 13.18 -4.41 -11.32
CA LEU A 360 13.09 -5.53 -10.39
C LEU A 360 12.76 -6.83 -11.11
N THR A 361 11.86 -6.77 -12.10
CA THR A 361 11.50 -7.94 -12.94
C THR A 361 12.69 -8.40 -13.79
N LEU A 362 13.53 -7.48 -14.27
CA LEU A 362 14.73 -7.83 -15.02
C LEU A 362 15.79 -8.48 -14.11
N ILE A 363 16.08 -7.85 -12.97
CA ILE A 363 17.03 -8.36 -11.97
C ILE A 363 16.66 -9.78 -11.54
N GLU A 364 15.38 -10.04 -11.29
CA GLU A 364 14.91 -11.38 -10.89
C GLU A 364 15.04 -12.43 -12.00
N LYS A 365 14.97 -12.03 -13.29
CA LYS A 365 15.14 -12.97 -14.41
C LYS A 365 16.59 -13.30 -14.71
N GLU A 366 17.48 -12.35 -14.43
CA GLU A 366 18.92 -12.45 -14.72
C GLU A 366 19.71 -13.02 -13.53
N GLY A 367 19.14 -13.01 -12.33
CA GLY A 367 19.79 -13.37 -11.05
C GLY A 367 19.40 -14.70 -10.45
#